data_AF-J3A195-F1
#
_entry.id   AF-J3A195-F1
#
_cell.length_a   1.000
_cell.length_b   1.000
_cell.length_c   1.000
_cell.angle_alpha   90.00
_cell.angle_beta   90.00
_cell.angle_gamma   90.00
#
_symmetry.space_group_name_H-M   'P 1'
#
loop_
_entity.id
_entity.type
_entity.pdbx_description
1 polymer ?
#
loop_
_entity_poly.entity_id
_entity_poly.type
_entity_poly.pdbx_seq_one_letter_code
_entity_poly.pdbx_strand_id
1 'polypeptide(L)'
;MKRTLPSPYFKNSNSNLITIISEHHAWRTLSGVQTNDYYAYRKALLNGCHLQKASFELRHPEVMIYDLSNIEPNFNYLSDDEIVNTWNYLNLRTSQLNSSELRKIKGDGLSPEIAISGPSKPLLLEYKNSLIREALSNFSHNKQFSSMKPTIRGIAKNRLLIATNDETIDFHNRFCEFYSEYISHEHWDSSLALNTRYIYEYHAIWHKIKTIAKNKIFLLSAGLPLALGYLATTGDRNIFFSEIHRQNDPSLLTRDNDFLDIFPHTSSSNEPWLIIDKAYTGGSLRAAANMLRKKLGYELDVKTLALFPKTFSAFMSADYAIYAGKLFEVRSHASRLDRENWHTQLITEQPI
;
A
#
# COMPACT_ATOMS: atom_id res chain seq x y z
N MET A 1 23.84 49.77 -12.73
CA MET A 1 24.44 49.14 -13.93
C MET A 1 25.84 48.68 -13.54
N LYS A 2 26.32 47.44 -13.70
CA LYS A 2 25.86 46.23 -14.39
C LYS A 2 25.90 45.06 -13.39
N ARG A 3 24.81 44.30 -13.28
CA ARG A 3 24.82 42.97 -12.68
C ARG A 3 25.49 42.02 -13.68
N THR A 4 26.66 41.49 -13.32
CA THR A 4 27.23 40.32 -13.97
C THR A 4 26.45 39.10 -13.50
N LEU A 5 25.71 38.48 -14.43
CA LEU A 5 25.08 37.19 -14.23
C LEU A 5 26.17 36.11 -14.09
N PRO A 6 26.01 35.11 -13.20
CA PRO A 6 26.84 33.93 -13.25
C PRO A 6 26.50 33.15 -14.52
N SER A 7 27.52 32.88 -15.33
CA SER A 7 27.47 31.94 -16.44
C SER A 7 27.00 30.57 -15.92
N PRO A 8 25.94 29.95 -16.47
CA PRO A 8 25.70 28.55 -16.22
C PRO A 8 26.76 27.77 -17.00
N TYR A 9 27.70 27.19 -16.26
CA TYR A 9 28.59 26.15 -16.76
C TYR A 9 27.75 25.00 -17.32
N PHE A 10 27.51 25.01 -18.63
CA PHE A 10 27.21 23.79 -19.36
C PHE A 10 28.47 22.93 -19.33
N LYS A 11 28.54 22.01 -18.36
CA LYS A 11 29.47 20.89 -18.48
C LYS A 11 29.04 20.10 -19.73
N ASN A 12 29.84 20.19 -20.79
CA ASN A 12 29.78 19.25 -21.90
C ASN A 12 30.04 17.84 -21.34
N SER A 13 28.98 17.11 -21.02
CA SER A 13 29.07 15.65 -20.95
C SER A 13 29.26 15.16 -22.38
N ASN A 14 30.32 14.38 -22.61
CA ASN A 14 30.59 13.74 -23.90
C ASN A 14 29.35 12.98 -24.37
N SER A 15 28.62 13.55 -25.33
CA SER A 15 27.47 12.92 -25.93
C SER A 15 27.97 11.92 -26.97
N ASN A 16 27.85 10.63 -26.65
CA ASN A 16 28.08 9.59 -27.64
C ASN A 16 27.02 9.74 -28.75
N LEU A 17 27.48 9.88 -29.99
CA LEU A 17 26.61 9.88 -31.16
C LEU A 17 25.88 8.54 -31.25
N ILE A 18 24.55 8.58 -31.38
CA ILE A 18 23.71 7.39 -31.53
C ILE A 18 23.07 7.42 -32.91
N THR A 19 23.20 6.32 -33.64
CA THR A 19 22.54 6.11 -34.93
C THR A 19 21.08 5.75 -34.69
N ILE A 20 20.14 6.54 -35.23
CA ILE A 20 18.72 6.18 -35.28
C ILE A 20 18.42 5.62 -36.68
N ILE A 21 17.77 4.46 -36.73
CA ILE A 21 17.28 3.88 -37.99
C ILE A 21 15.78 4.17 -38.08
N SER A 22 15.39 5.00 -39.05
CA SER A 22 14.00 5.27 -39.42
C SER A 22 13.78 4.78 -40.85
N GLU A 23 12.69 4.06 -41.12
CA GLU A 23 12.37 3.55 -42.46
C GLU A 23 12.23 4.65 -43.53
N HIS A 24 11.98 5.91 -43.11
CA HIS A 24 11.71 7.03 -44.04
C HIS A 24 12.85 8.05 -44.17
N HIS A 25 13.91 7.93 -43.37
CA HIS A 25 15.07 8.82 -43.46
C HIS A 25 16.37 8.04 -43.33
N ALA A 26 17.18 8.06 -44.40
CA ALA A 26 18.52 7.47 -44.48
C ALA A 26 19.35 7.70 -43.20
N TRP A 27 20.21 6.74 -42.85
CA TRP A 27 20.97 6.65 -41.60
C TRP A 27 21.53 8.01 -41.14
N ARG A 28 20.89 8.65 -40.15
CA ARG A 28 21.36 9.92 -39.61
C ARG A 28 22.02 9.69 -38.25
N THR A 29 23.25 10.14 -38.15
CA THR A 29 23.95 10.32 -36.88
C THR A 29 23.56 11.69 -36.34
N LEU A 30 22.75 11.73 -35.27
CA LEU A 30 22.32 12.97 -34.64
C LEU A 30 22.96 13.10 -33.26
N SER A 31 23.48 14.28 -32.95
CA SER A 31 23.83 14.65 -31.59
C SER A 31 22.56 14.99 -30.81
N GLY A 32 22.61 14.79 -29.50
CA GLY A 32 21.49 15.06 -28.61
C GLY A 32 21.95 15.59 -27.26
N VAL A 33 20.99 16.03 -26.45
CA VAL A 33 21.21 16.43 -25.06
C VAL A 33 20.70 15.32 -24.16
N GLN A 34 21.59 14.73 -23.35
CA GLN A 34 21.20 13.78 -22.32
C GLN A 34 20.91 14.55 -21.02
N THR A 35 19.69 14.43 -20.51
CA THR A 35 19.30 15.06 -19.25
C THR A 35 18.29 14.20 -18.50
N ASN A 36 18.35 14.21 -17.17
CA ASN A 36 17.33 13.67 -16.27
C ASN A 36 16.52 14.79 -15.58
N ASP A 37 16.75 16.05 -15.93
CA ASP A 37 16.03 17.21 -15.40
C ASP A 37 14.84 17.59 -16.29
N TYR A 38 13.65 17.71 -15.68
CA TYR A 38 12.40 17.98 -16.39
C TYR A 38 12.39 19.36 -17.08
N TYR A 39 12.97 20.39 -16.48
CA TYR A 39 12.96 21.73 -17.07
C TYR A 39 13.94 21.84 -18.25
N ALA A 40 15.09 21.19 -18.15
CA ALA A 40 16.03 21.03 -19.26
C ALA A 40 15.39 20.24 -20.41
N TYR A 41 14.64 19.17 -20.10
CA TYR A 41 13.85 18.42 -21.08
C TYR A 41 12.80 19.32 -21.77
N ARG A 42 11.98 20.04 -20.99
CA ARG A 42 10.95 20.95 -21.53
C ARG A 42 11.56 22.05 -22.39
N LYS A 43 12.69 22.63 -21.99
CA LYS A 43 13.41 23.63 -22.79
C LYS A 43 13.98 23.03 -24.08
N ALA A 44 14.51 21.81 -24.03
CA ALA A 44 15.01 21.11 -25.22
C ALA A 44 13.88 20.80 -26.20
N LEU A 45 12.72 20.32 -25.72
CA LEU A 45 11.52 20.13 -26.55
C LEU A 45 11.05 21.45 -27.20
N LEU A 46 10.97 22.53 -26.43
CA LEU A 46 10.59 23.86 -26.94
C LEU A 46 11.56 24.37 -28.02
N ASN A 47 12.83 23.93 -27.96
CA ASN A 47 13.86 24.24 -28.95
C ASN A 47 13.91 23.21 -30.10
N GLY A 48 12.89 22.35 -30.25
CA GLY A 48 12.76 21.42 -31.36
C GLY A 48 13.49 20.09 -31.20
N CYS A 49 13.99 19.75 -30.02
CA CYS A 49 14.49 18.40 -29.76
C CYS A 49 13.33 17.39 -29.69
N HIS A 50 13.61 16.14 -30.05
CA HIS A 50 12.67 15.03 -29.92
C HIS A 50 13.24 13.96 -28.97
N LEU A 51 12.36 13.22 -28.29
CA LEU A 51 12.78 12.14 -27.40
C LEU A 51 13.43 11.02 -28.22
N GLN A 52 14.72 10.79 -28.00
CA GLN A 52 15.50 9.79 -28.72
C GLN A 52 15.63 8.46 -27.95
N LYS A 53 15.69 8.52 -26.62
CA LYS A 53 15.82 7.34 -25.75
C LYS A 53 15.26 7.66 -24.36
N ALA A 54 14.53 6.70 -23.79
CA ALA A 54 14.20 6.67 -22.36
C ALA A 54 15.06 5.60 -21.67
N SER A 55 15.62 5.93 -20.50
CA SER A 55 16.28 4.97 -19.63
C SER A 55 15.42 4.79 -18.39
N PHE A 56 15.10 3.55 -18.05
CA PHE A 56 14.35 3.21 -16.84
C PHE A 56 15.22 2.35 -15.93
N GLU A 57 15.11 2.58 -14.63
CA GLU A 57 15.73 1.73 -13.62
C GLU A 57 14.66 0.83 -13.02
N LEU A 58 14.87 -0.49 -13.12
CA LEU A 58 14.00 -1.47 -12.50
C LEU A 58 14.59 -1.84 -11.14
N ARG A 59 13.82 -1.62 -10.08
CA ARG A 59 14.20 -2.06 -8.74
C ARG A 59 14.14 -3.58 -8.64
N HIS A 60 15.02 -4.15 -7.83
CA HIS A 60 14.94 -5.55 -7.43
C HIS A 60 13.60 -5.85 -6.73
N PRO A 61 13.08 -7.09 -6.83
CA PRO A 61 11.90 -7.50 -6.08
C PRO A 61 12.14 -7.39 -4.57
N GLU A 62 11.02 -7.29 -3.84
CA GLU A 62 10.98 -7.13 -2.39
C GLU A 62 10.08 -8.23 -1.82
N VAL A 63 10.48 -8.81 -0.69
CA VAL A 63 9.68 -9.79 0.06
C VAL A 63 9.66 -9.40 1.53
N MET A 64 8.46 -9.23 2.05
CA MET A 64 8.21 -9.02 3.47
C MET A 64 8.37 -10.35 4.22
N ILE A 65 9.21 -10.37 5.24
CA ILE A 65 9.45 -11.51 6.12
C ILE A 65 8.44 -11.49 7.27
N TYR A 66 8.26 -10.32 7.89
CA TYR A 66 7.43 -10.15 9.07
C TYR A 66 6.83 -8.75 9.11
N ASP A 67 5.57 -8.65 9.52
CA ASP A 67 4.83 -7.40 9.63
C ASP A 67 4.02 -7.40 10.92
N LEU A 68 4.42 -6.55 11.87
CA LEU A 68 3.71 -6.42 13.14
C LEU A 68 2.33 -5.78 12.97
N SER A 69 2.14 -4.96 11.94
CA SER A 69 0.86 -4.29 11.71
C SER A 69 -0.20 -5.25 11.15
N ASN A 70 0.21 -6.29 10.41
CA ASN A 70 -0.65 -7.35 9.87
C ASN A 70 0.06 -8.70 9.91
N ILE A 71 -0.05 -9.40 11.04
CA ILE A 71 0.77 -10.58 11.36
C ILE A 71 0.54 -11.73 10.36
N GLU A 72 1.62 -12.30 9.86
CA GLU A 72 1.57 -13.43 8.92
C GLU A 72 0.91 -14.67 9.57
N PRO A 73 0.09 -15.45 8.83
CA PRO A 73 -0.66 -16.58 9.39
C PRO A 73 0.18 -17.61 10.15
N ASN A 74 1.45 -17.77 9.75
CA ASN A 74 2.41 -18.67 10.39
C ASN A 74 2.68 -18.34 11.86
N PHE A 75 2.25 -17.18 12.35
CA PHE A 75 2.50 -16.69 13.71
C PHE A 75 1.20 -16.41 14.49
N ASN A 76 0.03 -16.75 13.94
CA ASN A 76 -1.26 -16.50 14.60
C ASN A 76 -1.42 -17.22 15.97
N TYR A 77 -0.66 -18.28 16.22
CA TYR A 77 -0.70 -19.00 17.51
C TYR A 77 0.22 -18.42 18.58
N LEU A 78 1.00 -17.37 18.27
CA LEU A 78 1.91 -16.76 19.22
C LEU A 78 1.19 -15.79 20.16
N SER A 79 1.62 -15.79 21.42
CA SER A 79 1.29 -14.76 22.41
C SER A 79 1.92 -13.41 22.04
N ASP A 80 1.48 -12.33 22.70
CA ASP A 80 1.98 -10.97 22.46
C ASP A 80 3.52 -10.90 22.67
N ASP A 81 4.03 -11.52 23.73
CA ASP A 81 5.47 -11.58 24.03
C ASP A 81 6.24 -12.40 22.98
N GLU A 82 5.70 -13.54 22.55
CA GLU A 82 6.33 -14.37 21.50
C GLU A 82 6.38 -13.64 20.15
N ILE A 83 5.37 -12.84 19.82
CA ILE A 83 5.35 -12.01 18.61
C ILE A 83 6.48 -10.98 18.64
N VAL A 84 6.64 -10.27 19.76
CA VAL A 84 7.70 -9.26 19.93
C VAL A 84 9.08 -9.91 19.92
N ASN A 85 9.25 -11.04 20.62
CA ASN A 85 10.50 -11.79 20.62
C ASN A 85 10.88 -12.33 19.23
N THR A 86 9.89 -12.83 18.47
CA THR A 86 10.07 -13.27 17.08
C THR A 86 10.51 -12.10 16.20
N TRP A 87 9.86 -10.94 16.33
CA TRP A 87 10.26 -9.74 15.59
C TRP A 87 11.71 -9.34 15.91
N ASN A 88 12.08 -9.25 17.20
CA ASN A 88 13.44 -8.91 17.63
C ASN A 88 14.49 -9.86 17.03
N TYR A 89 14.20 -11.16 17.08
CA TYR A 89 15.06 -12.18 16.53
C TYR A 89 15.23 -12.04 15.00
N LEU A 90 14.13 -11.96 14.26
CA LEU A 90 14.16 -11.80 12.80
C LEU A 90 14.84 -10.48 12.38
N ASN A 91 14.62 -9.42 13.16
CA ASN A 91 15.19 -8.10 12.92
C ASN A 91 16.72 -8.13 13.07
N LEU A 92 17.22 -8.83 14.09
CA LEU A 92 18.65 -9.06 14.29
C LEU A 92 19.24 -9.91 13.18
N ARG A 93 18.65 -11.07 12.87
CA ARG A 93 19.15 -12.00 11.85
C ARG A 93 19.23 -11.38 10.47
N THR A 94 18.21 -10.62 10.07
CA THR A 94 18.20 -9.92 8.79
C THR A 94 19.15 -8.72 8.75
N SER A 95 19.47 -8.12 9.90
CA SER A 95 20.47 -7.04 9.98
C SER A 95 21.91 -7.58 9.84
N GLN A 96 22.12 -8.87 10.11
CA GLN A 96 23.39 -9.58 9.95
C GLN A 96 23.56 -10.21 8.55
N LEU A 97 22.67 -9.89 7.60
CA LEU A 97 22.81 -10.32 6.21
C LEU A 97 24.09 -9.71 5.61
N ASN A 98 25.12 -10.53 5.51
CA ASN A 98 26.42 -10.18 4.93
C ASN A 98 26.55 -10.60 3.46
N SER A 99 25.46 -11.02 2.82
CA SER A 99 25.46 -11.41 1.41
C SER A 99 25.46 -10.18 0.50
N SER A 100 26.25 -10.22 -0.57
CA SER A 100 26.20 -9.21 -1.64
C SER A 100 24.87 -9.24 -2.40
N GLU A 101 24.18 -10.39 -2.37
CA GLU A 101 23.00 -10.69 -3.19
C GLU A 101 21.67 -10.35 -2.50
N LEU A 102 21.58 -10.58 -1.19
CA LEU A 102 20.37 -10.33 -0.40
C LEU A 102 20.61 -9.19 0.59
N ARG A 103 19.67 -8.24 0.64
CA ARG A 103 19.78 -7.08 1.53
C ARG A 103 18.48 -6.86 2.28
N LYS A 104 18.60 -6.52 3.56
CA LYS A 104 17.48 -5.96 4.32
C LYS A 104 17.13 -4.57 3.78
N ILE A 105 15.85 -4.35 3.52
CA ILE A 105 15.33 -3.04 3.13
C ILE A 105 15.37 -2.12 4.35
N LYS A 106 15.83 -0.88 4.13
CA LYS A 106 15.92 0.17 5.16
C LYS A 106 15.27 1.44 4.64
N GLY A 107 14.75 2.27 5.54
CA GLY A 107 14.07 3.52 5.20
C GLY A 107 12.86 3.78 6.09
N ASP A 108 12.16 4.86 5.79
CA ASP A 108 10.95 5.26 6.51
C ASP A 108 9.79 4.28 6.27
N GLY A 109 8.94 4.09 7.28
CA GLY A 109 7.78 3.20 7.18
C GLY A 109 8.08 1.71 7.39
N LEU A 110 9.30 1.37 7.81
CA LEU A 110 9.70 -0.01 8.09
C LEU A 110 9.78 -0.32 9.59
N SER A 111 9.35 0.56 10.49
CA SER A 111 9.37 0.27 11.93
C SER A 111 8.62 -1.01 12.30
N PRO A 112 7.42 -1.29 11.75
CA PRO A 112 6.72 -2.55 12.01
C PRO A 112 7.07 -3.66 11.00
N GLU A 113 7.92 -3.41 10.00
CA GLU A 113 8.17 -4.33 8.87
C GLU A 113 9.62 -4.80 8.80
N ILE A 114 9.79 -6.09 8.54
CA ILE A 114 11.07 -6.67 8.18
C ILE A 114 10.91 -7.18 6.75
N ALA A 115 11.64 -6.55 5.81
CA ALA A 115 11.61 -6.93 4.41
C ALA A 115 13.02 -7.04 3.82
N ILE A 116 13.16 -7.86 2.79
CA ILE A 116 14.41 -8.10 2.06
C ILE A 116 14.23 -7.89 0.57
N SER A 117 15.31 -7.52 -0.11
CA SER A 117 15.39 -7.37 -1.56
C SER A 117 16.60 -8.13 -2.11
N GLY A 118 16.51 -8.54 -3.37
CA GLY A 118 17.51 -9.36 -4.05
C GLY A 118 17.15 -9.64 -5.51
N PRO A 119 17.97 -10.41 -6.25
CA PRO A 119 17.86 -10.53 -7.70
C PRO A 119 16.59 -11.24 -8.20
N SER A 120 15.97 -12.10 -7.39
CA SER A 120 14.81 -12.88 -7.82
C SER A 120 13.84 -13.19 -6.67
N LYS A 121 12.53 -13.27 -6.99
CA LYS A 121 11.50 -13.67 -6.03
C LYS A 121 11.72 -15.08 -5.45
N PRO A 122 12.07 -16.12 -6.23
CA PRO A 122 12.27 -17.46 -5.70
C PRO A 122 13.34 -17.51 -4.60
N LEU A 123 14.49 -16.85 -4.81
CA LEU A 123 15.57 -16.77 -3.82
C LEU A 123 15.09 -16.10 -2.52
N LEU A 124 14.36 -14.98 -2.64
CA LEU A 124 13.83 -14.26 -1.49
C LEU A 124 12.82 -15.10 -0.69
N LEU A 125 11.98 -15.87 -1.38
CA LEU A 125 10.99 -16.76 -0.75
C LEU A 125 11.65 -17.95 -0.06
N GLU A 126 12.67 -18.55 -0.66
CA GLU A 126 13.45 -19.62 -0.04
C GLU A 126 14.11 -19.15 1.27
N TYR A 127 14.77 -17.98 1.22
CA TYR A 127 15.36 -17.38 2.42
C TYR A 127 14.30 -17.06 3.49
N LYS A 128 13.19 -16.41 3.11
CA LYS A 128 12.06 -16.13 4.03
C LYS A 128 11.59 -17.42 4.72
N ASN A 129 11.34 -18.47 3.95
CA ASN A 129 10.84 -19.74 4.49
C ASN A 129 11.86 -20.42 5.41
N SER A 130 13.15 -20.37 5.07
CA SER A 130 14.21 -20.87 5.95
C SER A 130 14.24 -20.12 7.28
N LEU A 131 14.21 -18.79 7.23
CA LEU A 131 14.30 -17.94 8.42
C LEU A 131 13.06 -18.07 9.32
N ILE A 132 11.86 -18.17 8.73
CA ILE A 132 10.63 -18.43 9.49
C ILE A 132 10.70 -19.78 10.19
N ARG A 133 11.19 -20.84 9.52
CA ARG A 133 11.36 -22.16 10.16
C ARG A 133 12.33 -22.09 11.34
N GLU A 134 13.47 -21.42 11.17
CA GLU A 134 14.47 -21.20 12.22
C GLU A 134 13.84 -20.48 13.43
N ALA A 135 13.14 -19.37 13.18
CA ALA A 135 12.46 -18.61 14.24
C ALA A 135 11.45 -19.47 15.00
N LEU A 136 10.59 -20.22 14.30
CA LEU A 136 9.57 -21.07 14.92
C LEU A 136 10.16 -22.25 15.70
N SER A 137 11.29 -22.81 15.26
CA SER A 137 11.98 -23.89 16.00
C SER A 137 12.48 -23.43 17.37
N ASN A 138 12.94 -22.18 17.50
CA ASN A 138 13.42 -21.64 18.77
C ASN A 138 12.32 -21.56 19.84
N PHE A 139 11.05 -21.44 19.45
CA PHE A 139 9.90 -21.43 20.37
C PHE A 139 9.31 -22.82 20.62
N SER A 140 9.66 -23.80 19.78
CA SER A 140 9.16 -25.18 19.89
C SER A 140 9.69 -25.90 21.14
N HIS A 141 10.84 -25.49 21.65
CA HIS A 141 11.46 -26.09 22.84
C HIS A 141 10.79 -25.71 24.17
N ASN A 142 9.83 -24.76 24.16
CA ASN A 142 9.09 -24.32 25.36
C ASN A 142 7.63 -24.78 25.41
N LYS A 143 7.16 -25.65 24.50
CA LYS A 143 5.73 -25.97 24.42
C LYS A 143 5.31 -27.11 25.36
N GLN A 144 4.79 -26.74 26.53
CA GLN A 144 3.43 -27.15 26.85
C GLN A 144 2.53 -26.50 25.80
N PHE A 145 2.05 -27.28 24.83
CA PHE A 145 1.03 -26.80 23.90
C PHE A 145 -0.22 -26.47 24.71
N SER A 146 -0.32 -25.22 25.13
CA SER A 146 -1.58 -24.61 25.54
C SER A 146 -2.60 -24.89 24.45
N SER A 147 -3.73 -25.50 24.83
CA SER A 147 -4.88 -25.79 23.98
C SER A 147 -5.62 -24.55 23.48
N MET A 148 -4.96 -23.38 23.49
CA MET A 148 -5.51 -22.13 23.00
C MET A 148 -5.75 -22.22 21.50
N LYS A 149 -7.02 -21.98 21.12
CA LYS A 149 -7.37 -21.78 19.72
C LYS A 149 -6.50 -20.64 19.16
N PRO A 150 -5.96 -20.77 17.93
CA PRO A 150 -5.17 -19.72 17.33
C PRO A 150 -5.99 -18.42 17.26
N THR A 151 -5.43 -17.34 17.81
CA THR A 151 -6.00 -16.00 17.66
C THR A 151 -5.59 -15.49 16.29
N ILE A 152 -6.53 -15.37 15.36
CA ILE A 152 -6.24 -14.78 14.06
C ILE A 152 -5.92 -13.29 14.30
N ARG A 153 -4.68 -12.88 13.99
CA ARG A 153 -4.19 -11.51 14.19
C ARG A 153 -3.96 -10.78 12.88
N GLY A 154 -3.54 -11.48 11.84
CA GLY A 154 -3.49 -10.92 10.50
C GLY A 154 -4.82 -11.06 9.77
N ILE A 155 -5.00 -10.24 8.75
CA ILE A 155 -6.02 -10.43 7.72
C ILE A 155 -5.31 -10.64 6.39
N ALA A 156 -5.25 -11.88 5.92
CA ALA A 156 -4.61 -12.23 4.65
C ALA A 156 -5.55 -12.02 3.46
N LYS A 157 -4.97 -11.65 2.30
CA LYS A 157 -5.65 -11.62 0.99
C LYS A 157 -5.45 -12.96 0.28
N ASN A 158 -6.17 -13.99 0.72
CA ASN A 158 -5.99 -15.37 0.25
C ASN A 158 -7.30 -16.06 -0.16
N ARG A 159 -8.47 -15.48 0.14
CA ARG A 159 -9.77 -16.05 -0.19
C ARG A 159 -10.08 -15.80 -1.66
N LEU A 160 -10.49 -16.83 -2.39
CA LEU A 160 -10.95 -16.68 -3.77
C LEU A 160 -12.27 -15.90 -3.80
N LEU A 161 -12.37 -14.87 -4.65
CA LEU A 161 -13.60 -14.11 -4.84
C LEU A 161 -14.74 -15.03 -5.28
N ILE A 162 -14.48 -15.93 -6.24
CA ILE A 162 -15.48 -16.89 -6.75
C ILE A 162 -16.08 -17.82 -5.67
N ALA A 163 -15.48 -17.89 -4.48
CA ALA A 163 -15.97 -18.67 -3.34
C ALA A 163 -16.75 -17.81 -2.32
N THR A 164 -17.21 -16.62 -2.70
CA THR A 164 -18.11 -15.78 -1.90
C THR A 164 -19.58 -16.00 -2.28
N ASN A 165 -20.48 -15.33 -1.55
CA ASN A 165 -21.89 -15.31 -1.88
C ASN A 165 -22.18 -14.48 -3.14
N ASP A 166 -23.34 -14.70 -3.75
CA ASP A 166 -23.79 -14.04 -4.97
C ASP A 166 -23.84 -12.52 -4.82
N GLU A 167 -24.19 -12.02 -3.64
CA GLU A 167 -24.22 -10.59 -3.32
C GLU A 167 -22.85 -9.92 -3.48
N THR A 168 -21.79 -10.58 -3.02
CA THR A 168 -20.42 -10.06 -3.16
C THR A 168 -19.97 -10.07 -4.61
N ILE A 169 -20.36 -11.10 -5.37
CA ILE A 169 -20.07 -11.21 -6.81
C ILE A 169 -20.81 -10.13 -7.60
N ASP A 170 -22.10 -9.91 -7.33
CA ASP A 170 -22.90 -8.87 -7.97
C ASP A 170 -22.31 -7.48 -7.72
N PHE A 171 -21.96 -7.18 -6.46
CA PHE A 171 -21.32 -5.92 -6.12
C PHE A 171 -19.98 -5.71 -6.86
N HIS A 172 -19.14 -6.75 -6.94
CA HIS A 172 -17.91 -6.71 -7.71
C HIS A 172 -18.16 -6.42 -9.20
N ASN A 173 -19.11 -7.13 -9.82
CA ASN A 173 -19.40 -6.97 -11.25
C ASN A 173 -19.90 -5.56 -11.57
N ARG A 174 -20.79 -5.01 -10.75
CA ARG A 174 -21.27 -3.62 -10.87
C ARG A 174 -20.14 -2.61 -10.69
N PHE A 175 -19.22 -2.87 -9.77
CA PHE A 175 -18.03 -2.04 -9.61
C PHE A 175 -17.15 -2.11 -10.87
N CYS A 176 -16.90 -3.29 -11.41
CA CYS A 176 -16.08 -3.46 -12.62
C CYS A 176 -16.70 -2.78 -13.84
N GLU A 177 -18.01 -2.91 -14.04
CA GLU A 177 -18.74 -2.22 -15.10
C GLU A 177 -18.54 -0.71 -15.01
N PHE A 178 -18.81 -0.13 -13.83
CA PHE A 178 -18.61 1.29 -13.56
C PHE A 178 -17.15 1.73 -13.78
N TYR A 179 -16.20 0.99 -13.21
CA TYR A 179 -14.81 1.42 -13.17
C TYR A 179 -14.08 1.21 -14.51
N SER A 180 -14.59 0.33 -15.37
CA SER A 180 -14.04 0.07 -16.70
C SER A 180 -14.06 1.31 -17.60
N GLU A 181 -14.98 2.26 -17.37
CA GLU A 181 -15.09 3.53 -18.10
C GLU A 181 -13.89 4.47 -17.88
N TYR A 182 -13.10 4.24 -16.83
CA TYR A 182 -11.94 5.06 -16.47
C TYR A 182 -10.61 4.43 -16.87
N ILE A 183 -10.62 3.18 -17.33
CA ILE A 183 -9.43 2.38 -17.65
C ILE A 183 -9.38 2.15 -19.16
N SER A 184 -8.24 2.43 -19.78
CA SER A 184 -8.04 2.19 -21.21
C SER A 184 -8.28 0.71 -21.52
N HIS A 185 -9.06 0.45 -22.58
CA HIS A 185 -9.49 -0.91 -22.94
C HIS A 185 -8.31 -1.89 -23.09
N GLU A 186 -7.18 -1.44 -23.63
CA GLU A 186 -5.96 -2.26 -23.78
C GLU A 186 -5.32 -2.71 -22.45
N HIS A 187 -5.68 -2.07 -21.34
CA HIS A 187 -5.17 -2.36 -20.01
C HIS A 187 -6.14 -3.14 -19.14
N TRP A 188 -7.33 -3.48 -19.63
CA TRP A 188 -8.36 -4.18 -18.86
C TRP A 188 -7.84 -5.46 -18.23
N ASP A 189 -7.15 -6.33 -18.99
CA ASP A 189 -6.61 -7.61 -18.50
C ASP A 189 -5.47 -7.45 -17.47
N SER A 190 -4.81 -6.29 -17.48
CA SER A 190 -3.71 -5.98 -16.56
C SER A 190 -4.16 -5.19 -15.33
N SER A 191 -5.37 -4.63 -15.36
CA SER A 191 -5.92 -3.83 -14.26
C SER A 191 -6.22 -4.71 -13.05
N LEU A 192 -5.53 -4.42 -11.94
CA LEU A 192 -5.72 -5.16 -10.68
C LEU A 192 -7.14 -5.00 -10.11
N ALA A 193 -7.79 -3.86 -10.38
CA ALA A 193 -9.16 -3.61 -9.91
C ALA A 193 -10.16 -4.47 -10.69
N LEU A 194 -10.03 -4.52 -12.03
CA LEU A 194 -10.92 -5.29 -12.90
C LEU A 194 -10.68 -6.80 -12.83
N ASN A 195 -9.46 -7.23 -12.48
CA ASN A 195 -9.07 -8.64 -12.38
C ASN A 195 -8.91 -9.10 -10.92
N THR A 196 -9.84 -8.72 -10.04
CA THR A 196 -9.77 -9.09 -8.63
C THR A 196 -10.06 -10.58 -8.42
N ARG A 197 -9.00 -11.38 -8.26
CA ARG A 197 -9.14 -12.84 -7.99
C ARG A 197 -9.24 -13.20 -6.51
N TYR A 198 -8.50 -12.49 -5.67
CA TYR A 198 -8.39 -12.78 -4.24
C TYR A 198 -8.88 -11.59 -3.42
N ILE A 199 -9.56 -11.89 -2.33
CA ILE A 199 -10.07 -10.91 -1.35
C ILE A 199 -9.55 -11.23 0.05
N TYR A 200 -9.81 -10.34 0.98
CA TYR A 200 -9.43 -10.55 2.38
C TYR A 200 -10.30 -11.62 3.05
N GLU A 201 -9.67 -12.41 3.92
CA GLU A 201 -10.31 -13.52 4.63
C GLU A 201 -11.34 -13.07 5.68
N TYR A 202 -12.09 -14.04 6.21
CA TYR A 202 -12.98 -13.82 7.34
C TYR A 202 -12.16 -13.41 8.56
N HIS A 203 -12.55 -12.31 9.19
CA HIS A 203 -11.90 -11.81 10.40
C HIS A 203 -12.90 -11.07 11.29
N ALA A 204 -12.85 -11.32 12.60
CA ALA A 204 -13.79 -10.71 13.55
C ALA A 204 -13.74 -9.18 13.56
N ILE A 205 -12.58 -8.61 13.20
CA ILE A 205 -12.39 -7.17 13.07
C ILE A 205 -13.33 -6.51 12.06
N TRP A 206 -13.81 -7.24 11.04
CA TRP A 206 -14.77 -6.69 10.08
C TRP A 206 -16.09 -6.33 10.78
N HIS A 207 -16.55 -7.15 11.73
CA HIS A 207 -17.71 -6.83 12.54
C HIS A 207 -17.47 -5.65 13.48
N LYS A 208 -16.26 -5.51 14.04
CA LYS A 208 -15.89 -4.31 14.81
C LYS A 208 -15.87 -3.05 13.97
N ILE A 209 -15.38 -3.12 12.73
CA ILE A 209 -15.39 -1.99 11.78
C ILE A 209 -16.82 -1.59 11.42
N LYS A 210 -17.72 -2.57 11.25
CA LYS A 210 -19.13 -2.33 10.91
C LYS A 210 -19.83 -1.39 11.89
N THR A 211 -19.47 -1.43 13.17
CA THR A 211 -20.14 -0.65 14.23
C THR A 211 -19.65 0.78 14.38
N ILE A 212 -18.57 1.19 13.69
CA ILE A 212 -17.95 2.52 13.90
C ILE A 212 -18.77 3.64 13.25
N ALA A 213 -19.27 3.42 12.03
CA ALA A 213 -20.06 4.38 11.26
C ALA A 213 -21.00 3.64 10.30
N LYS A 214 -22.01 4.33 9.76
CA LYS A 214 -22.97 3.73 8.83
C LYS A 214 -22.34 3.46 7.46
N ASN A 215 -21.78 4.49 6.84
CA ASN A 215 -21.22 4.44 5.49
C ASN A 215 -19.72 4.15 5.53
N LYS A 216 -19.23 3.22 4.70
CA LYS A 216 -17.81 2.83 4.64
C LYS A 216 -17.27 3.14 3.27
N ILE A 217 -16.29 4.04 3.20
CA ILE A 217 -15.63 4.38 1.94
C ILE A 217 -14.22 3.76 1.91
N PHE A 218 -13.98 2.89 0.95
CA PHE A 218 -12.69 2.24 0.71
C PHE A 218 -11.96 2.95 -0.43
N LEU A 219 -10.65 3.22 -0.28
CA LEU A 219 -9.87 3.92 -1.31
C LEU A 219 -9.36 2.95 -2.38
N LEU A 220 -9.59 3.24 -3.66
CA LEU A 220 -9.51 2.25 -4.74
C LEU A 220 -8.15 1.59 -5.00
N SER A 221 -7.04 2.26 -4.69
CA SER A 221 -5.69 1.72 -4.93
C SER A 221 -5.44 0.33 -4.31
N ALA A 222 -6.05 0.05 -3.15
CA ALA A 222 -6.05 -1.28 -2.52
C ALA A 222 -7.42 -1.69 -1.94
N GLY A 223 -8.43 -0.83 -2.07
CA GLY A 223 -9.68 -0.89 -1.32
C GLY A 223 -10.67 -1.94 -1.81
N LEU A 224 -10.72 -2.27 -3.10
CA LEU A 224 -11.72 -3.21 -3.62
C LEU A 224 -11.62 -4.61 -2.97
N PRO A 225 -10.45 -5.28 -2.94
CA PRO A 225 -10.35 -6.56 -2.23
C PRO A 225 -10.69 -6.50 -0.74
N LEU A 226 -10.42 -5.36 -0.08
CA LEU A 226 -10.77 -5.13 1.33
C LEU A 226 -12.28 -5.02 1.51
N ALA A 227 -12.93 -4.20 0.68
CA ALA A 227 -14.37 -3.98 0.67
C ALA A 227 -15.13 -5.29 0.41
N LEU A 228 -14.66 -6.12 -0.53
CA LEU A 228 -15.28 -7.42 -0.81
C LEU A 228 -15.10 -8.41 0.35
N GLY A 229 -13.92 -8.43 0.99
CA GLY A 229 -13.70 -9.24 2.20
C GLY A 229 -14.61 -8.80 3.37
N TYR A 230 -14.78 -7.49 3.53
CA TYR A 230 -15.70 -6.89 4.48
C TYR A 230 -17.17 -7.26 4.18
N LEU A 231 -17.62 -7.09 2.93
CA LEU A 231 -18.98 -7.41 2.49
C LEU A 231 -19.29 -8.89 2.72
N ALA A 232 -18.42 -9.77 2.23
CA ALA A 232 -18.58 -11.22 2.35
C ALA A 232 -18.60 -11.71 3.80
N THR A 233 -18.00 -10.97 4.73
CA THR A 233 -18.00 -11.29 6.15
C THR A 233 -19.21 -10.72 6.88
N THR A 234 -19.62 -9.49 6.56
CA THR A 234 -20.53 -8.71 7.39
C THR A 234 -21.94 -8.54 6.82
N GLY A 235 -22.12 -8.78 5.52
CA GLY A 235 -23.33 -8.49 4.75
C GLY A 235 -23.72 -7.01 4.72
N ASP A 236 -22.82 -6.10 5.09
CA ASP A 236 -23.10 -4.67 5.08
C ASP A 236 -22.88 -4.06 3.70
N ARG A 237 -23.97 -3.61 3.08
CA ARG A 237 -24.01 -3.05 1.72
C ARG A 237 -23.66 -1.57 1.64
N ASN A 238 -23.51 -0.87 2.77
CA ASN A 238 -23.19 0.57 2.77
C ASN A 238 -21.70 0.81 2.49
N ILE A 239 -21.25 0.31 1.35
CA ILE A 239 -19.88 0.34 0.87
C ILE A 239 -19.81 1.32 -0.29
N PHE A 240 -18.83 2.20 -0.20
CA PHE A 240 -18.53 3.23 -1.17
C PHE A 240 -17.05 3.18 -1.53
N PHE A 241 -16.72 3.81 -2.64
CA PHE A 241 -15.38 3.95 -3.16
C PHE A 241 -15.14 5.38 -3.60
N SER A 242 -13.92 5.81 -3.43
CA SER A 242 -13.38 6.99 -4.08
C SER A 242 -11.90 6.75 -4.36
N GLU A 243 -11.32 7.60 -5.19
CA GLU A 243 -9.96 7.46 -5.65
C GLU A 243 -9.11 8.63 -5.23
N ILE A 244 -7.95 8.29 -4.68
CA ILE A 244 -6.94 9.24 -4.24
C ILE A 244 -5.60 8.73 -4.75
N HIS A 245 -5.03 9.43 -5.71
CA HIS A 245 -3.71 9.09 -6.23
C HIS A 245 -2.59 9.81 -5.49
N ARG A 246 -1.45 9.13 -5.45
CA ARG A 246 -0.17 9.73 -5.11
C ARG A 246 0.61 10.02 -6.39
N GLN A 247 1.60 10.89 -6.29
CA GLN A 247 2.56 11.08 -7.38
C GLN A 247 3.22 9.73 -7.73
N ASN A 248 3.31 9.42 -9.02
CA ASN A 248 3.89 8.19 -9.57
C ASN A 248 3.15 6.89 -9.23
N ASP A 249 1.83 6.96 -9.00
CA ASP A 249 1.01 5.76 -8.89
C ASP A 249 0.98 5.03 -10.25
N PRO A 250 1.46 3.77 -10.35
CA PRO A 250 1.52 3.05 -11.61
C PRO A 250 0.13 2.79 -12.21
N SER A 251 -0.93 2.83 -11.40
CA SER A 251 -2.30 2.73 -11.91
C SER A 251 -2.69 3.91 -12.81
N LEU A 252 -2.01 5.07 -12.69
CA LEU A 252 -2.23 6.23 -13.57
C LEU A 252 -1.84 5.95 -15.03
N LEU A 253 -0.94 5.00 -15.27
CA LEU A 253 -0.51 4.65 -16.63
C LEU A 253 -1.62 3.96 -17.44
N THR A 254 -2.60 3.37 -16.75
CA THR A 254 -3.66 2.59 -17.38
C THR A 254 -4.98 3.34 -17.54
N ARG A 255 -4.99 4.66 -17.27
CA ARG A 255 -6.22 5.45 -17.19
C ARG A 255 -6.41 6.34 -18.41
N ASP A 256 -7.67 6.43 -18.84
CA ASP A 256 -8.11 7.44 -19.81
C ASP A 256 -8.58 8.72 -19.10
N ASN A 257 -9.24 8.59 -17.94
CA ASN A 257 -9.84 9.70 -17.19
C ASN A 257 -9.72 9.53 -15.67
N ASP A 258 -9.76 10.65 -14.94
CA ASP A 258 -9.77 10.69 -13.48
C ASP A 258 -11.18 10.45 -12.91
N PHE A 259 -11.29 9.58 -11.90
CA PHE A 259 -12.50 9.38 -11.11
C PHE A 259 -12.43 10.24 -9.83
N LEU A 260 -13.14 11.37 -9.85
CA LEU A 260 -13.15 12.36 -8.76
C LEU A 260 -14.47 12.36 -7.96
N ASP A 261 -15.18 11.24 -7.98
CA ASP A 261 -16.50 11.08 -7.36
C ASP A 261 -16.50 9.95 -6.30
N ILE A 262 -17.71 9.58 -5.87
CA ILE A 262 -18.01 8.50 -4.94
C ILE A 262 -18.92 7.51 -5.66
N PHE A 263 -18.54 6.24 -5.62
CA PHE A 263 -19.33 5.14 -6.17
C PHE A 263 -19.73 4.17 -5.05
N PRO A 264 -20.97 3.67 -5.00
CA PRO A 264 -22.13 4.15 -5.76
C PRO A 264 -22.48 5.59 -5.39
N HIS A 265 -23.18 6.31 -6.27
CA HIS A 265 -23.67 7.64 -5.94
C HIS A 265 -24.59 7.60 -4.72
N THR A 266 -24.46 8.60 -3.86
CA THR A 266 -25.28 8.77 -2.65
C THR A 266 -25.92 10.16 -2.63
N SER A 267 -27.17 10.21 -2.17
CA SER A 267 -27.91 11.45 -1.93
C SER A 267 -27.96 11.85 -0.45
N SER A 268 -27.48 10.99 0.46
CA SER A 268 -27.64 11.17 1.90
C SER A 268 -26.42 11.90 2.51
N SER A 269 -26.65 13.13 2.97
CA SER A 269 -25.60 14.05 3.43
C SER A 269 -25.35 14.09 4.94
N ASN A 270 -26.09 13.37 5.79
CA ASN A 270 -26.02 13.56 7.26
C ASN A 270 -25.62 12.31 8.07
N GLU A 271 -25.48 11.16 7.42
CA GLU A 271 -25.11 9.91 8.09
C GLU A 271 -23.59 9.84 8.31
N PRO A 272 -23.10 9.19 9.39
CA PRO A 272 -21.67 9.14 9.69
C PRO A 272 -20.91 8.27 8.68
N TRP A 273 -19.72 8.75 8.29
CA TRP A 273 -18.84 8.13 7.32
C TRP A 273 -17.54 7.63 7.96
N LEU A 274 -17.09 6.47 7.51
CA LEU A 274 -15.78 5.92 7.84
C LEU A 274 -14.95 5.73 6.57
N ILE A 275 -13.81 6.42 6.51
CA ILE A 275 -12.83 6.27 5.43
C ILE A 275 -11.82 5.21 5.82
N ILE A 276 -11.63 4.20 4.96
CA ILE A 276 -10.80 3.02 5.24
C ILE A 276 -9.72 2.90 4.15
N ASP A 277 -8.46 2.86 4.58
CA ASP A 277 -7.32 2.65 3.69
C ASP A 277 -6.14 2.00 4.44
N LYS A 278 -5.22 1.38 3.68
CA LYS A 278 -3.91 0.98 4.20
C LYS A 278 -3.02 2.20 4.41
N ALA A 279 -2.48 2.36 5.61
CA ALA A 279 -1.86 3.62 6.00
C ALA A 279 -0.32 3.55 6.08
N TYR A 280 0.36 3.97 5.02
CA TYR A 280 1.83 4.15 5.05
C TYR A 280 2.24 5.46 5.72
N THR A 281 1.68 6.58 5.24
CA THR A 281 1.94 7.94 5.76
C THR A 281 0.68 8.63 6.30
N GLY A 282 -0.51 8.10 6.01
CA GLY A 282 -1.80 8.71 6.34
C GLY A 282 -2.29 9.80 5.37
N GLY A 283 -1.49 10.17 4.36
CA GLY A 283 -1.83 11.24 3.43
C GLY A 283 -3.10 10.98 2.61
N SER A 284 -3.34 9.74 2.19
CA SER A 284 -4.51 9.34 1.41
C SER A 284 -5.82 9.47 2.21
N LEU A 285 -5.82 9.04 3.48
CA LEU A 285 -6.96 9.21 4.38
C LEU A 285 -7.34 10.68 4.58
N ARG A 286 -6.35 11.55 4.79
CA ARG A 286 -6.58 12.98 4.95
C ARG A 286 -7.13 13.62 3.67
N ALA A 287 -6.57 13.27 2.52
CA ALA A 287 -7.05 13.77 1.23
C ALA A 287 -8.49 13.33 0.95
N ALA A 288 -8.83 12.06 1.22
CA ALA A 288 -10.18 11.54 1.10
C ALA A 288 -11.17 12.25 2.03
N ALA A 289 -10.79 12.51 3.29
CA ALA A 289 -11.64 13.22 4.25
C ALA A 289 -11.97 14.64 3.79
N ASN A 290 -10.97 15.36 3.26
CA ASN A 290 -11.17 16.69 2.72
C ASN A 290 -12.04 16.67 1.45
N MET A 291 -11.83 15.69 0.57
CA MET A 291 -12.66 15.50 -0.62
C MET A 291 -14.12 15.23 -0.24
N LEU A 292 -14.36 14.32 0.70
CA LEU A 292 -15.70 13.96 1.16
C LEU A 292 -16.45 15.15 1.75
N ARG A 293 -15.80 15.91 2.65
CA ARG A 293 -16.36 17.14 3.23
C ARG A 293 -16.64 18.21 2.19
N LYS A 294 -15.74 18.39 1.21
CA LYS A 294 -15.97 19.35 0.12
C LYS A 294 -17.17 18.96 -0.75
N LYS A 295 -17.39 17.65 -0.95
CA LYS A 295 -18.43 17.13 -1.84
C LYS A 295 -19.81 17.06 -1.17
N LEU A 296 -19.86 16.58 0.07
CA LEU A 296 -21.12 16.28 0.76
C LEU A 296 -21.45 17.24 1.91
N GLY A 297 -20.52 18.13 2.29
CA GLY A 297 -20.71 19.14 3.34
C GLY A 297 -19.67 19.03 4.47
N TYR A 298 -19.23 20.18 5.00
CA TYR A 298 -18.21 20.25 6.05
C TYR A 298 -18.71 19.81 7.43
N GLU A 299 -20.03 19.83 7.66
CA GLU A 299 -20.68 19.42 8.92
C GLU A 299 -20.79 17.89 9.08
N LEU A 300 -20.36 17.12 8.08
CA LEU A 300 -20.41 15.68 8.11
C LEU A 300 -19.50 15.08 9.19
N ASP A 301 -20.04 14.12 9.96
CA ASP A 301 -19.24 13.24 10.80
C ASP A 301 -18.43 12.28 9.91
N VAL A 302 -17.17 12.62 9.71
CA VAL A 302 -16.21 11.83 8.92
C VAL A 302 -15.09 11.36 9.85
N LYS A 303 -15.06 10.05 10.05
CA LYS A 303 -14.01 9.32 10.77
C LYS A 303 -13.08 8.63 9.77
N THR A 304 -11.86 8.37 10.22
CA THR A 304 -10.82 7.69 9.45
C THR A 304 -10.33 6.45 10.17
N LEU A 305 -10.11 5.38 9.42
CA LEU A 305 -9.57 4.11 9.91
C LEU A 305 -8.35 3.71 9.10
N ALA A 306 -7.21 3.69 9.78
CA ALA A 306 -5.95 3.23 9.24
C ALA A 306 -5.84 1.70 9.38
N LEU A 307 -5.85 0.99 8.27
CA LEU A 307 -5.49 -0.43 8.23
C LEU A 307 -3.98 -0.57 8.21
N PHE A 308 -3.44 -1.35 9.15
CA PHE A 308 -2.05 -1.78 9.17
C PHE A 308 -1.06 -0.62 9.05
N PRO A 309 -1.12 0.39 9.95
CA PRO A 309 -0.28 1.57 9.83
C PRO A 309 1.20 1.21 9.88
N LYS A 310 1.99 1.83 9.00
CA LYS A 310 3.44 1.52 8.83
C LYS A 310 4.37 2.52 9.52
N THR A 311 3.84 3.67 9.89
CA THR A 311 4.57 4.70 10.63
C THR A 311 3.74 5.14 11.83
N PHE A 312 4.42 5.65 12.87
CA PHE A 312 3.73 6.28 13.99
C PHE A 312 2.87 7.45 13.53
N SER A 313 3.35 8.23 12.54
CA SER A 313 2.57 9.33 11.96
C SER A 313 1.29 8.83 11.28
N ALA A 314 1.34 7.70 10.57
CA ALA A 314 0.14 7.12 9.96
C ALA A 314 -0.86 6.65 11.01
N PHE A 315 -0.39 5.99 12.07
CA PHE A 315 -1.23 5.60 13.21
C PHE A 315 -1.90 6.83 13.85
N MET A 316 -1.11 7.86 14.17
CA MET A 316 -1.58 9.10 14.81
C MET A 316 -2.48 9.97 13.93
N SER A 317 -2.49 9.75 12.61
CA SER A 317 -3.25 10.57 11.67
C SER A 317 -4.71 10.14 11.49
N ALA A 318 -5.08 8.98 12.05
CA ALA A 318 -6.42 8.42 11.93
C ALA A 318 -7.19 8.50 13.26
N ASP A 319 -8.52 8.39 13.20
CA ASP A 319 -9.36 8.29 14.39
C ASP A 319 -9.32 6.88 14.99
N TYR A 320 -9.29 5.88 14.11
CA TYR A 320 -9.16 4.46 14.44
C TYR A 320 -8.00 3.81 13.70
N ALA A 321 -7.46 2.73 14.27
CA ALA A 321 -6.44 1.92 13.61
C ALA A 321 -6.68 0.43 13.86
N ILE A 322 -6.42 -0.39 12.83
CA ILE A 322 -6.28 -1.84 12.97
C ILE A 322 -4.81 -2.20 12.94
N TYR A 323 -4.35 -2.84 14.01
CA TYR A 323 -2.96 -3.26 14.15
C TYR A 323 -2.91 -4.63 14.84
N ALA A 324 -2.23 -5.62 14.24
CA ALA A 324 -2.14 -6.99 14.78
C ALA A 324 -3.51 -7.61 15.15
N GLY A 325 -4.55 -7.29 14.37
CA GLY A 325 -5.90 -7.84 14.55
C GLY A 325 -6.73 -7.17 15.65
N LYS A 326 -6.15 -6.14 16.28
CA LYS A 326 -6.76 -5.32 17.33
C LYS A 326 -7.29 -4.00 16.72
N LEU A 327 -8.43 -3.52 17.21
CA LEU A 327 -8.99 -2.20 16.90
C LEU A 327 -8.64 -1.24 18.02
N PHE A 328 -8.09 -0.09 17.65
CA PHE A 328 -7.72 1.00 18.55
C PHE A 328 -8.46 2.27 18.18
N GLU A 329 -9.00 2.98 19.18
CA GLU A 329 -9.31 4.40 19.05
C GLU A 329 -8.04 5.19 19.35
N VAL A 330 -7.47 5.82 18.32
CA VAL A 330 -6.08 6.31 18.36
C VAL A 330 -5.86 7.29 19.51
N ARG A 331 -6.79 8.23 19.72
CA ARG A 331 -6.68 9.26 20.77
C ARG A 331 -6.58 8.67 22.18
N SER A 332 -7.25 7.53 22.42
CA SER A 332 -7.31 6.87 23.72
C SER A 332 -6.00 6.17 24.09
N HIS A 333 -5.16 5.84 23.10
CA HIS A 333 -3.86 5.16 23.31
C HIS A 333 -2.65 6.05 23.06
N ALA A 334 -2.79 7.12 22.26
CA ALA A 334 -1.70 7.98 21.82
C ALA A 334 -0.73 8.45 22.92
N SER A 335 -1.23 8.81 24.10
CA SER A 335 -0.42 9.34 25.19
C SER A 335 0.47 8.31 25.88
N ARG A 336 0.22 7.01 25.68
CA ARG A 336 0.99 5.91 26.28
C ARG A 336 2.08 5.38 25.36
N LEU A 337 2.05 5.77 24.09
CA LEU A 337 2.95 5.23 23.08
C LEU A 337 4.23 6.07 22.99
N ASP A 338 5.36 5.38 23.04
CA ASP A 338 6.67 5.93 22.72
C ASP A 338 6.90 5.92 21.21
N ARG A 339 7.43 7.02 20.66
CA ARG A 339 7.58 7.17 19.21
C ARG A 339 8.54 6.15 18.59
N GLU A 340 9.53 5.68 19.34
CA GLU A 340 10.51 4.71 18.84
C GLU A 340 9.94 3.28 18.91
N ASN A 341 9.24 2.97 20.00
CA ASN A 341 8.81 1.60 20.33
C ASN A 341 7.30 1.35 20.13
N TRP A 342 6.54 2.30 19.59
CA TRP A 342 5.08 2.20 19.42
C TRP A 342 4.62 0.88 18.76
N HIS A 343 5.40 0.40 17.79
CA HIS A 343 5.07 -0.76 16.96
C HIS A 343 5.08 -2.08 17.74
N THR A 344 5.91 -2.20 18.78
CA THR A 344 5.91 -3.35 19.71
C THR A 344 4.96 -3.11 20.88
N GLN A 345 4.85 -1.88 21.40
CA GLN A 345 3.91 -1.53 22.47
C GLN A 345 2.45 -1.81 22.09
N LEU A 346 2.05 -1.49 20.84
CA LEU A 346 0.71 -1.80 20.33
C LEU A 346 0.39 -3.30 20.30
N ILE A 347 1.40 -4.17 20.24
CA ILE A 347 1.17 -5.62 20.34
C ILE A 347 0.68 -5.97 21.72
N THR A 348 1.22 -5.37 22.78
CA THR A 348 0.88 -5.67 24.19
C THR A 348 -0.30 -4.84 24.73
N GLU A 349 -0.67 -3.75 24.05
CA GLU A 349 -1.80 -2.90 24.44
C GLU A 349 -3.14 -3.63 24.35
N GLN A 350 -4.06 -3.26 25.25
CA GLN A 350 -5.42 -3.81 25.26
C GLN A 350 -6.30 -3.08 24.24
N PRO A 351 -6.98 -3.81 23.33
CA PRO A 351 -7.88 -3.20 22.35
C PRO A 351 -9.22 -2.77 22.98
N ILE A 352 -10.04 -2.09 22.17
CA ILE A 352 -11.45 -1.80 22.48
C ILE A 352 -12.37 -2.94 22.01
#